data_AF-A0A060BV11-F1
#
_entry.id   AF-A0A060BV11-F1
#
_cell.length_a   1.000
_cell.length_b   1.000
_cell.length_c   1.000
_cell.angle_alpha   90.00
_cell.angle_beta   90.00
_cell.angle_gamma   90.00
#
_symmetry.space_group_name_H-M   'P 1'
#
loop_
_entity.id
_entity.type
_entity.pdbx_description
1 polymer ?
#
loop_
_entity_poly.entity_id
_entity_poly.type
_entity_poly.pdbx_seq_one_letter_code
_entity_poly.pdbx_strand_id
1 'polypeptide(L)'
;KDLYAIYGDWNLVIAAYNCGPGNVNKAIARSGGRRDYWEIYYRFPRETRGYVPAFIAANYIMNYYADHNICPAHAGALSNAALDTVHVNERMHLEQIAKVLDIPMPELQRLNPQFRRDVV
;
A
#
# COMPACT_ATOMS: atom_id res chain seq x y z
N LYS A 1 -14.24 16.20 -12.29
CA LYS A 1 -14.21 17.37 -11.37
C LYS A 1 -13.03 17.20 -10.44
N ASP A 2 -12.22 18.24 -10.28
CA ASP A 2 -11.09 18.24 -9.35
C ASP A 2 -11.59 18.16 -7.90
N LEU A 3 -11.07 17.21 -7.11
CA LEU A 3 -11.45 17.02 -5.71
C LEU A 3 -10.99 18.21 -4.85
N TYR A 4 -9.87 18.84 -5.18
CA TYR A 4 -9.39 19.99 -4.44
C TYR A 4 -10.32 21.18 -4.60
N ALA A 5 -10.87 21.39 -5.80
CA ALA A 5 -11.88 22.41 -6.05
C ALA A 5 -13.20 22.18 -5.25
N ILE A 6 -13.47 20.94 -4.81
CA ILE A 6 -14.67 20.61 -4.00
C ILE A 6 -14.40 20.85 -2.51
N TYR A 7 -13.25 20.40 -2.03
CA TYR A 7 -12.97 20.31 -0.60
C TYR A 7 -12.11 21.44 -0.05
N GLY A 8 -11.20 22.01 -0.86
CA GLY A 8 -10.25 23.04 -0.42
C GLY A 8 -9.24 22.56 0.61
N ASP A 9 -9.13 21.25 0.82
CA ASP A 9 -8.27 20.62 1.82
C ASP A 9 -7.69 19.32 1.25
N TRP A 10 -6.36 19.20 1.27
CA TRP A 10 -5.65 18.04 0.70
C TRP A 10 -5.88 16.75 1.49
N ASN A 11 -6.11 16.81 2.80
CA ASN A 11 -6.41 15.62 3.60
C ASN A 11 -7.77 15.04 3.20
N LEU A 12 -8.78 15.90 2.96
CA LEU A 12 -10.08 15.49 2.42
C LEU A 12 -9.99 14.98 1.00
N VAL A 13 -9.10 15.53 0.16
CA VAL A 13 -8.84 15.01 -1.19
C VAL A 13 -8.26 13.60 -1.13
N ILE A 14 -7.25 13.36 -0.28
CA ILE A 14 -6.64 12.04 -0.11
C ILE A 14 -7.65 11.06 0.48
N ALA A 15 -8.45 11.48 1.45
CA ALA A 15 -9.55 10.67 1.99
C ALA A 15 -10.57 10.33 0.89
N ALA A 16 -10.98 11.29 0.06
CA ALA A 16 -11.92 11.08 -1.04
C ALA A 16 -11.35 10.18 -2.14
N TYR A 17 -10.04 10.20 -2.36
CA TYR A 17 -9.36 9.28 -3.26
C TYR A 17 -9.45 7.83 -2.75
N ASN A 18 -9.26 7.61 -1.44
CA ASN A 18 -9.30 6.28 -0.85
C ASN A 18 -10.72 5.70 -0.69
N CYS A 19 -11.67 6.48 -0.17
CA CYS A 19 -13.01 5.97 0.16
C CYS A 19 -14.13 6.55 -0.71
N GLY A 20 -13.80 7.40 -1.68
CA GLY A 20 -14.75 8.09 -2.53
C GLY A 20 -15.31 9.39 -1.91
N PRO A 21 -15.61 10.41 -2.74
CA PRO A 21 -16.14 11.71 -2.28
C PRO A 21 -17.50 11.59 -1.57
N GLY A 22 -18.31 10.60 -1.91
CA GLY A 22 -19.60 10.36 -1.24
C GLY A 22 -19.46 10.01 0.24
N ASN A 23 -18.42 9.26 0.62
CA ASN A 23 -18.17 8.92 2.02
C ASN A 23 -17.62 10.10 2.82
N VAL A 24 -16.77 10.93 2.20
CA VAL A 24 -16.32 12.21 2.76
C VAL A 24 -17.50 13.14 3.00
N ASN A 25 -18.41 13.29 2.03
CA ASN A 25 -19.60 14.13 2.17
C ASN A 25 -20.52 13.65 3.30
N LYS A 26 -20.68 12.33 3.49
CA LYS A 26 -21.41 11.76 4.63
C LYS A 26 -20.74 12.10 5.96
N ALA A 27 -19.41 12.05 6.04
CA ALA A 27 -18.66 12.41 7.24
C ALA A 27 -18.81 13.91 7.57
N ILE A 28 -18.70 14.78 6.58
CA ILE A 28 -18.95 16.23 6.69
C ILE A 28 -20.37 16.49 7.20
N ALA A 29 -21.39 15.89 6.57
CA ALA A 29 -22.78 16.05 6.99
C ALA A 29 -23.00 15.62 8.46
N ARG A 30 -22.46 14.46 8.86
CA ARG A 30 -22.54 13.94 10.23
C ARG A 30 -21.82 14.81 11.27
N SER A 31 -20.89 15.65 10.83
CA SER A 31 -20.09 16.51 11.71
C SER A 31 -20.72 17.88 11.98
N GLY A 32 -21.85 18.19 11.33
CA GLY A 32 -22.45 19.53 11.32
C GLY A 32 -21.88 20.45 10.25
N GLY A 33 -21.30 19.91 9.18
CA GLY A 33 -20.74 20.68 8.06
C GLY A 33 -19.27 21.07 8.20
N ARG A 34 -18.54 20.50 9.19
CA ARG A 34 -17.10 20.71 9.33
C ARG A 34 -16.33 20.13 8.14
N ARG A 35 -15.30 20.86 7.71
CA ARG A 35 -14.53 20.62 6.48
C ARG A 35 -13.04 20.42 6.73
N ASP A 36 -12.64 20.25 7.97
CA ASP A 36 -11.30 19.80 8.31
C ASP A 36 -11.30 18.27 8.51
N TYR A 37 -10.29 17.59 7.94
CA TYR A 37 -10.18 16.13 8.03
C TYR A 37 -10.08 15.64 9.48
N TRP A 38 -9.33 16.33 10.33
CA TRP A 38 -9.09 15.92 11.72
C TRP A 38 -10.33 16.12 12.58
N GLU A 39 -11.08 17.19 12.35
CA GLU A 39 -12.36 17.43 13.01
C GLU A 39 -13.42 16.36 12.68
N ILE A 40 -13.37 15.80 11.48
CA ILE A 40 -14.31 14.76 11.02
C ILE A 40 -13.72 13.35 11.05
N TYR A 41 -12.48 13.19 11.55
CA TYR A 41 -11.72 11.93 11.55
C TYR A 41 -12.54 10.75 12.12
N TYR A 42 -13.17 10.96 13.27
CA TYR A 42 -13.98 9.94 13.93
C TYR A 42 -15.33 9.65 13.25
N ARG A 43 -15.71 10.41 12.20
CA ARG A 43 -16.92 10.20 11.41
C ARG A 43 -16.69 9.22 10.25
N PHE A 44 -15.44 8.93 9.89
CA PHE A 44 -15.11 7.90 8.91
C PHE A 44 -15.25 6.48 9.49
N PRO A 45 -15.48 5.45 8.65
CA PRO A 45 -15.32 4.05 9.03
C PRO A 45 -13.90 3.79 9.57
N ARG A 46 -13.78 2.88 10.54
CA ARG A 46 -12.49 2.58 11.20
C ARG A 46 -11.41 2.12 10.21
N GLU A 47 -11.82 1.39 9.17
CA GLU A 47 -10.95 0.93 8.09
C GLU A 47 -10.33 2.09 7.28
N THR A 48 -11.10 3.15 7.03
CA THR A 48 -10.70 4.30 6.19
C THR A 48 -9.86 5.34 6.95
N ARG A 49 -10.05 5.45 8.27
CA ARG A 49 -9.37 6.45 9.10
C ARG A 49 -7.84 6.37 8.98
N GLY A 50 -7.30 5.19 8.77
CA GLY A 50 -5.85 4.98 8.71
C GLY A 50 -5.18 5.54 7.46
N TYR A 51 -5.91 5.81 6.38
CA TYR A 51 -5.27 6.05 5.08
C TYR A 51 -4.50 7.38 5.02
N VAL A 52 -5.10 8.49 5.46
CA VAL A 52 -4.43 9.80 5.43
C VAL A 52 -3.23 9.83 6.40
N PRO A 53 -3.35 9.39 7.67
CA PRO A 53 -2.18 9.28 8.56
C PRO A 53 -1.08 8.38 8.01
N ALA A 54 -1.44 7.24 7.39
CA ALA A 54 -0.45 6.34 6.79
C ALA A 54 0.27 6.99 5.60
N PHE A 55 -0.45 7.75 4.77
CA PHE A 55 0.14 8.51 3.67
C PHE A 55 1.14 9.56 4.17
N ILE A 56 0.76 10.34 5.19
CA ILE A 56 1.64 11.33 5.82
C ILE A 56 2.86 10.65 6.41
N ALA A 57 2.68 9.55 7.15
CA ALA A 57 3.77 8.80 7.76
C ALA A 57 4.73 8.22 6.71
N ALA A 58 4.21 7.65 5.62
CA ALA A 58 5.05 7.13 4.53
C ALA A 58 5.88 8.24 3.88
N ASN A 59 5.25 9.39 3.56
CA ASN A 59 5.97 10.53 3.02
C ASN A 59 7.03 11.06 3.98
N TYR A 60 6.70 11.18 5.26
CA TYR A 60 7.64 11.61 6.29
C TYR A 60 8.83 10.67 6.41
N ILE A 61 8.59 9.36 6.54
CA ILE A 61 9.68 8.36 6.64
C ILE A 61 10.54 8.38 5.37
N MET A 62 9.95 8.48 4.18
CA MET A 62 10.73 8.54 2.93
C MET A 62 11.66 9.75 2.86
N ASN A 63 11.30 10.90 3.46
CA ASN A 63 12.09 12.12 3.42
C ASN A 63 13.06 12.26 4.61
N TYR A 64 12.70 11.70 5.77
CA TYR A 64 13.42 11.91 7.04
C TYR A 64 13.94 10.60 7.66
N TYR A 65 14.04 9.50 6.90
CA TYR A 65 14.48 8.19 7.43
C TYR A 65 15.81 8.28 8.19
N ALA A 66 16.75 9.11 7.71
CA ALA A 66 18.08 9.27 8.28
C ALA A 66 18.02 9.86 9.69
N ASP A 67 17.14 10.83 9.93
CA ASP A 67 16.96 11.47 11.25
C ASP A 67 16.38 10.50 12.30
N HIS A 68 15.75 9.42 11.84
CA HIS A 68 15.15 8.38 12.69
C HIS A 68 15.96 7.09 12.72
N ASN A 69 17.21 7.10 12.23
CA ASN A 69 18.09 5.92 12.15
C ASN A 69 17.44 4.72 11.41
N ILE A 70 16.55 4.99 10.47
CA ILE A 70 15.93 3.97 9.62
C ILE A 70 16.84 3.75 8.42
N CYS A 71 17.35 2.55 8.22
CA CYS A 71 18.15 2.24 7.03
C CYS A 71 17.23 1.83 5.87
N PRO A 72 17.36 2.45 4.67
CA PRO A 72 16.66 1.97 3.49
C PRO A 72 17.00 0.50 3.22
N ALA A 73 15.98 -0.32 3.02
CA ALA A 73 16.20 -1.67 2.53
C ALA A 73 16.65 -1.59 1.07
N HIS A 74 17.94 -1.77 0.82
CA HIS A 74 18.42 -1.94 -0.54
C HIS A 74 17.88 -3.27 -1.05
N ALA A 75 16.99 -3.23 -2.05
CA ALA A 75 16.76 -4.39 -2.89
C ALA A 75 18.14 -4.75 -3.46
N GLY A 76 18.65 -5.95 -3.14
CA GLY A 76 19.96 -6.39 -3.62
C GLY A 76 20.05 -6.41 -5.15
N ALA A 77 21.16 -6.91 -5.69
CA ALA A 77 21.49 -6.99 -7.12
C ALA A 77 20.36 -7.49 -8.06
N LEU A 78 19.33 -8.14 -7.51
CA LEU A 78 18.15 -8.62 -8.21
C LEU A 78 17.12 -7.55 -8.59
N SER A 79 17.21 -6.30 -8.09
CA SER A 79 16.27 -5.24 -8.52
C SER A 79 16.41 -4.90 -10.02
N ASN A 80 17.55 -5.25 -10.61
CA ASN A 80 17.87 -5.02 -12.03
C ASN A 80 17.97 -6.33 -12.82
N ALA A 81 17.63 -7.48 -12.22
CA ALA A 81 17.62 -8.74 -12.95
C ALA A 81 16.40 -8.77 -13.88
N ALA A 82 16.60 -9.15 -15.14
CA ALA A 82 15.50 -9.45 -16.04
C ALA A 82 14.75 -10.67 -15.48
N LEU A 83 13.54 -10.45 -15.00
CA LEU A 83 12.65 -11.52 -14.56
C LEU A 83 11.81 -12.00 -15.76
N ASP A 84 11.53 -13.29 -15.79
CA ASP A 84 10.63 -13.90 -16.76
C ASP A 84 9.58 -14.77 -16.04
N THR A 85 8.51 -15.15 -16.73
CA THR A 85 7.38 -15.89 -16.19
C THR A 85 7.34 -17.31 -16.74
N VAL A 86 7.19 -18.31 -15.86
CA VAL A 86 6.96 -19.70 -16.25
C VAL A 86 5.48 -20.04 -16.04
N HIS A 87 4.84 -20.59 -17.07
CA HIS A 87 3.48 -21.13 -16.94
C HIS A 87 3.53 -22.53 -16.32
N VAL A 88 2.74 -22.72 -15.26
CA VAL A 88 2.59 -23.98 -14.55
C VAL A 88 1.16 -24.47 -14.75
N ASN A 89 1.00 -25.67 -15.32
CA ASN A 89 -0.30 -26.23 -15.68
C ASN A 89 -0.85 -27.21 -14.63
N GLU A 90 -0.04 -27.58 -13.64
CA GLU A 90 -0.39 -28.54 -12.61
C GLU A 90 -0.05 -28.00 -11.22
N ARG A 91 -0.84 -28.37 -10.23
CA ARG A 91 -0.62 -27.95 -8.85
C ARG A 91 0.69 -28.54 -8.32
N MET A 92 1.66 -27.69 -7.98
CA MET A 92 2.97 -28.15 -7.51
C MET A 92 3.59 -27.23 -6.46
N HIS A 93 4.53 -27.78 -5.70
CA HIS A 93 5.23 -27.03 -4.68
C HIS A 93 6.33 -26.14 -5.28
N LEU A 94 6.50 -24.93 -4.77
CA LEU A 94 7.60 -24.04 -5.15
C LEU A 94 8.97 -24.70 -4.94
N GLU A 95 9.11 -25.63 -4.00
CA GLU A 95 10.34 -26.40 -3.80
C GLU A 95 10.72 -27.24 -5.03
N GLN A 96 9.74 -27.80 -5.75
CA GLN A 96 9.98 -28.56 -6.97
C GLN A 96 10.48 -27.64 -8.09
N ILE A 97 9.89 -26.46 -8.20
CA ILE A 97 10.30 -25.42 -9.16
C ILE A 97 11.71 -24.92 -8.84
N ALA A 98 11.99 -24.62 -7.57
CA ALA A 98 13.30 -24.19 -7.08
C ALA A 98 14.41 -25.19 -7.44
N LYS A 99 14.16 -26.49 -7.28
CA LYS A 99 15.10 -27.56 -7.65
C LYS A 99 15.38 -27.63 -9.16
N VAL A 100 14.34 -27.45 -9.99
CA VAL A 100 14.47 -27.51 -11.45
C VAL A 100 15.18 -26.28 -12.02
N LEU A 101 14.86 -25.10 -11.48
CA LEU A 101 15.44 -23.83 -11.92
C LEU A 101 16.79 -23.50 -11.26
N ASP A 102 17.22 -24.30 -10.29
CA ASP A 102 18.41 -24.04 -9.46
C ASP A 102 18.36 -22.65 -8.78
N ILE A 103 17.17 -22.26 -8.32
CA ILE A 103 16.93 -20.99 -7.61
C ILE A 103 16.74 -21.29 -6.12
N PRO A 104 17.42 -20.58 -5.20
CA PRO A 104 17.19 -20.74 -3.77
C PRO A 104 15.71 -20.51 -3.40
N MET A 105 15.14 -21.40 -2.59
CA MET A 105 13.75 -21.30 -2.13
C MET A 105 13.39 -19.91 -1.55
N PRO A 106 14.22 -19.28 -0.69
CA PRO A 106 13.91 -17.94 -0.17
C PRO A 106 13.80 -16.88 -1.26
N GLU A 107 14.58 -17.03 -2.33
CA GLU A 107 14.55 -16.11 -3.47
C GLU A 107 13.29 -16.31 -4.30
N LEU A 108 12.90 -17.55 -4.57
CA LEU A 108 11.68 -17.85 -5.32
C LEU A 108 10.42 -17.39 -4.56
N GLN A 109 10.39 -17.52 -3.23
CA GLN A 109 9.33 -16.99 -2.36
C GLN A 109 9.28 -15.46 -2.38
N ARG A 110 10.44 -14.81 -2.32
CA ARG A 110 10.57 -13.34 -2.37
C ARG A 110 10.03 -12.77 -3.68
N LEU A 111 10.28 -13.47 -4.79
CA LEU A 111 9.78 -13.09 -6.12
C LEU A 111 8.28 -13.38 -6.31
N ASN A 112 7.70 -14.27 -5.51
CA ASN A 112 6.30 -14.71 -5.64
C ASN A 112 5.50 -14.64 -4.32
N PRO A 113 5.38 -13.45 -3.70
CA PRO A 113 4.76 -13.29 -2.38
C PRO A 113 3.26 -13.66 -2.34
N GLN A 114 2.61 -13.83 -3.50
CA GLN A 114 1.23 -14.32 -3.58
C GLN A 114 1.08 -15.78 -3.10
N PHE A 115 2.10 -16.63 -3.23
CA PHE A 115 2.03 -18.06 -2.90
C PHE A 115 2.40 -18.34 -1.45
N ARG A 116 1.56 -17.91 -0.50
CA ARG A 116 1.83 -18.02 0.95
C ARG A 116 1.93 -19.45 1.51
N ARG A 117 1.57 -20.45 0.72
CA ARG A 117 1.63 -21.88 1.09
C ARG A 117 2.66 -22.65 0.26
N ASP A 118 3.51 -21.94 -0.47
CA ASP A 118 4.53 -22.52 -1.34
C ASP A 118 3.96 -23.50 -2.38
N VAL A 119 2.76 -23.23 -2.88
CA VAL A 119 2.07 -24.02 -3.90
C VAL A 119 1.54 -23.08 -4.97
N VAL A 120 1.85 -23.40 -6.22
CA VAL A 120 1.29 -22.77 -7.43
C VAL A 120 0.06 -23.56 -7.87
#